data_AF-A0A2V7X7G2-F1
#
_entry.id   AF-A0A2V7X7G2-F1
#
_cell.length_a   1.000
_cell.length_b   1.000
_cell.length_c   1.000
_cell.angle_alpha   90.00
_cell.angle_beta   90.00
_cell.angle_gamma   90.00
#
_symmetry.space_group_name_H-M   'P 1'
#
loop_
_entity.id
_entity.type
_entity.pdbx_description
1 polymer ?
#
loop_
_entity_poly.entity_id
_entity_poly.type
_entity_poly.pdbx_seq_one_letter_code
_entity_poly.pdbx_strand_id
1 'polypeptide(L)'
;MTRDGGRKRAESKSSLTRTLGRTTATLLTAAMILGTGLFAALGETADKAGSGLLLAILLSGLVALATGLSAASLGVNFPEEGGGFTWSRKFGYDTVGFVAGCAYLGKGVVSTGVISL
;
A
#
# COMPACT_ATOMS: atom_id res chain seq x y z
N MET A 1 -23.97 10.61 -48.90
CA MET A 1 -23.58 9.23 -49.22
C MET A 1 -22.06 9.28 -49.44
N THR A 2 -21.15 8.63 -48.71
CA THR A 2 -21.17 7.51 -47.75
C THR A 2 -19.79 7.47 -47.07
N ARG A 3 -19.78 7.46 -45.73
CA ARG A 3 -18.99 6.59 -44.83
C ARG A 3 -17.55 6.20 -45.20
N ASP A 4 -16.59 6.51 -44.32
CA ASP A 4 -15.77 5.53 -43.57
C ASP A 4 -15.04 6.27 -42.44
N GLY A 5 -15.08 5.90 -41.16
CA GLY A 5 -15.20 4.56 -40.60
C GLY A 5 -13.96 4.32 -39.73
N GLY A 6 -14.09 4.57 -38.43
CA GLY A 6 -12.96 4.60 -37.51
C GLY A 6 -12.25 3.26 -37.30
N ARG A 7 -10.96 3.36 -36.98
CA ARG A 7 -10.25 2.41 -36.11
C ARG A 7 -9.51 3.18 -35.02
N LYS A 8 -10.26 3.69 -34.04
CA LYS A 8 -9.69 3.92 -32.71
C LYS A 8 -9.41 2.54 -32.13
N ARG A 9 -8.13 2.24 -31.90
CA ARG A 9 -7.64 1.10 -31.12
C ARG A 9 -8.57 0.94 -29.91
N ALA A 10 -9.31 -0.17 -29.87
CA ALA A 10 -10.01 -0.57 -28.68
C ALA A 10 -8.96 -0.96 -27.63
N GLU A 11 -8.44 0.03 -26.89
CA GLU A 11 -8.05 -0.21 -25.51
C GLU A 11 -9.30 -0.71 -24.81
N SER A 12 -9.42 -2.02 -24.69
CA SER A 12 -10.32 -2.63 -23.71
C SER A 12 -9.80 -2.23 -22.33
N LYS A 13 -10.09 -1.00 -21.90
CA LYS A 13 -10.26 -0.71 -20.49
C LYS A 13 -11.51 -1.49 -20.09
N SER A 14 -11.33 -2.75 -19.70
CA SER A 14 -12.31 -3.45 -18.90
C SER A 14 -12.44 -2.64 -17.60
N SER A 15 -13.31 -1.64 -17.63
CA SER A 15 -13.57 -0.75 -16.53
C SER A 15 -14.13 -1.60 -15.40
N LEU A 16 -13.32 -1.87 -14.39
CA LEU A 16 -13.78 -2.48 -13.15
C LEU A 16 -14.97 -1.67 -12.63
N THR A 17 -16.07 -2.34 -12.32
CA THR A 17 -17.22 -1.70 -11.68
C THR A 17 -16.75 -1.14 -10.34
N ARG A 18 -16.90 0.18 -10.13
CA ARG A 18 -16.59 0.83 -8.84
C ARG A 18 -17.66 0.47 -7.81
N THR A 19 -17.59 -0.75 -7.28
CA THR A 19 -18.46 -1.27 -6.22
C THR A 19 -17.86 -1.18 -4.83
N LEU A 20 -16.57 -0.82 -4.70
CA LEU A 20 -15.90 -0.73 -3.42
C LEU A 20 -16.41 0.49 -2.63
N GLY A 21 -17.29 0.24 -1.66
CA GLY A 21 -17.77 1.26 -0.74
C GLY A 21 -16.68 1.71 0.24
N ARG A 22 -16.87 2.90 0.83
CA ARG A 22 -15.96 3.48 1.84
C ARG A 22 -15.68 2.51 2.99
N THR A 23 -16.73 1.86 3.50
CA THR A 23 -16.64 0.89 4.60
C THR A 23 -15.87 -0.36 4.21
N THR A 24 -16.11 -0.89 3.01
CA THR A 24 -15.37 -2.06 2.52
C THR A 24 -13.89 -1.73 2.31
N ALA A 25 -13.57 -0.54 1.80
CA ALA A 25 -12.19 -0.10 1.60
C ALA A 25 -11.43 0.08 2.93
N THR A 26 -12.07 0.68 3.95
CA THR A 26 -11.44 0.85 5.28
C THR A 26 -11.27 -0.48 5.99
N LEU A 27 -12.28 -1.36 5.95
CA LEU A 27 -12.19 -2.69 6.55
C LEU A 27 -11.13 -3.57 5.86
N LEU A 28 -11.02 -3.49 4.53
CA LEU A 28 -9.96 -4.17 3.79
C LEU A 28 -8.57 -3.67 4.21
N THR A 29 -8.41 -2.36 4.36
CA THR A 29 -7.15 -1.76 4.81
C THR A 29 -6.81 -2.21 6.23
N ALA A 30 -7.80 -2.22 7.14
CA ALA A 30 -7.60 -2.70 8.51
C ALA A 30 -7.17 -4.18 8.53
N ALA A 31 -7.81 -5.03 7.72
CA ALA A 31 -7.44 -6.44 7.59
C ALA A 31 -6.02 -6.64 7.03
N MET A 32 -5.58 -5.78 6.12
CA MET A 32 -4.21 -5.82 5.57
C MET A 32 -3.13 -5.42 6.59
N ILE A 33 -3.46 -4.53 7.54
CA ILE A 33 -2.54 -4.13 8.62
C ILE A 33 -2.47 -5.22 9.70
N LEU A 34 -3.61 -5.84 10.03
CA LEU A 34 -3.71 -6.92 11.00
C LEU A 34 -3.22 -8.23 10.39
N GLY A 35 -1.91 -8.49 10.51
CA GLY A 35 -1.27 -9.71 10.00
C GLY A 35 -0.67 -10.61 11.08
N THR A 36 0.02 -11.66 10.62
CA THR A 36 0.76 -12.62 11.47
C THR A 36 1.76 -11.95 12.39
N GLY A 37 2.35 -10.82 11.97
CA GLY A 37 3.29 -10.05 12.77
C GLY A 37 2.73 -9.55 14.09
N LEU A 38 1.42 -9.25 14.18
CA LEU A 38 0.81 -8.84 15.45
C LEU A 38 0.79 -10.02 16.43
N PHE A 39 0.40 -11.21 15.99
CA PHE A 39 0.28 -12.38 16.86
C PHE A 39 1.63 -12.99 17.23
N ALA A 40 2.60 -13.00 16.30
CA ALA A 40 3.92 -13.55 16.54
C ALA A 40 4.84 -12.58 17.32
N ALA A 41 4.84 -11.29 16.97
CA ALA A 41 5.80 -10.35 17.56
C ALA A 41 5.34 -9.81 18.92
N LEU A 42 4.03 -9.69 19.20
CA LEU A 42 3.57 -9.09 20.45
C LEU A 42 4.05 -9.86 21.68
N GLY A 43 4.04 -11.20 21.65
CA GLY A 43 4.47 -12.03 22.78
C GLY A 43 5.94 -11.81 23.13
N GLU A 44 6.83 -11.92 22.13
CA GLU A 44 8.26 -11.74 22.35
C GLU A 44 8.64 -10.28 22.65
N THR A 45 7.92 -9.33 22.05
CA THR A 45 8.14 -7.90 22.34
C THR A 45 7.66 -7.54 23.75
N ALA A 46 6.58 -8.16 24.24
CA ALA A 46 6.10 -7.95 25.60
C ALA A 46 7.09 -8.49 26.64
N ASP A 47 7.69 -9.66 26.37
CA ASP A 47 8.71 -10.26 27.24
C ASP A 47 9.97 -9.37 27.31
N LYS A 48 10.43 -8.84 26.17
CA LYS A 48 11.62 -7.99 26.09
C LYS A 48 11.41 -6.55 26.57
N ALA A 49 10.25 -5.94 26.28
CA ALA A 49 9.99 -4.53 26.58
C ALA A 49 9.34 -4.31 27.96
N GLY A 50 8.71 -5.33 28.55
CA GLY A 50 8.05 -5.25 29.84
C GLY A 50 7.04 -4.09 29.91
N SER A 51 7.17 -3.22 30.92
CA SER A 51 6.30 -2.05 31.11
C SER A 51 6.46 -0.96 30.05
N GLY A 52 7.57 -0.97 29.29
CA GLY A 52 7.84 -0.01 28.22
C GLY A 52 7.09 -0.28 26.91
N LEU A 53 6.42 -1.43 26.79
CA LEU A 53 5.73 -1.85 25.57
C LEU A 53 4.67 -0.83 25.12
N LEU A 54 3.89 -0.28 26.05
CA LEU A 54 2.84 0.69 25.72
C LEU A 54 3.42 1.98 25.13
N LEU A 55 4.55 2.46 25.66
CA LEU A 55 5.22 3.65 25.13
C LEU A 55 5.78 3.39 23.72
N ALA A 56 6.38 2.22 23.50
CA ALA A 56 6.88 1.82 22.18
C ALA A 56 5.74 1.72 21.15
N ILE A 57 4.61 1.11 21.52
CA ILE A 57 3.42 1.02 20.67
C ILE A 57 2.89 2.42 20.36
N LEU A 58 2.79 3.30 21.35
CA LEU A 58 2.24 4.64 21.17
C LEU A 58 3.10 5.50 20.23
N LEU A 59 4.42 5.43 20.38
CA LEU A 59 5.38 6.09 19.48
C LEU A 59 5.30 5.52 18.06
N SER A 60 5.28 4.19 17.92
CA SER A 60 5.15 3.53 16.61
C SER A 60 3.83 3.88 15.91
N GLY A 61 2.74 3.94 16.67
CA GLY A 61 1.42 4.33 16.20
C GLY A 61 1.40 5.76 15.68
N LEU A 62 2.06 6.70 16.37
CA LEU A 62 2.14 8.08 15.92
C LEU A 62 2.89 8.20 14.58
N VAL A 63 4.01 7.49 14.44
CA VAL A 63 4.79 7.45 13.18
C VAL A 63 3.97 6.81 12.05
N ALA A 64 3.27 5.71 12.34
CA ALA A 64 2.40 5.04 11.38
C ALA A 64 1.23 5.92 10.94
N LEU A 65 0.61 6.66 11.86
CA LEU A 65 -0.47 7.61 11.56
C LEU A 65 0.02 8.75 10.67
N ALA A 66 1.17 9.35 10.99
CA ALA A 66 1.77 10.39 10.15
C ALA A 66 2.02 9.86 8.72
N THR A 67 2.59 8.67 8.61
CA THR A 67 2.85 8.01 7.32
C THR A 67 1.55 7.72 6.56
N GLY A 68 0.53 7.21 7.24
CA GLY A 68 -0.77 6.91 6.65
C GLY A 68 -1.50 8.16 6.16
N LEU A 69 -1.45 9.25 6.91
CA LEU A 69 -2.03 10.54 6.52
C LEU A 69 -1.31 11.14 5.30
N SER A 70 0.02 11.06 5.26
CA SER A 70 0.81 11.48 4.08
C SER A 70 0.47 10.64 2.84
N ALA A 71 0.29 9.32 2.99
CA ALA A 71 -0.11 8.46 1.88
C ALA A 71 -1.56 8.75 1.43
N ALA A 72 -2.46 9.02 2.36
CA ALA A 72 -3.85 9.35 2.06
C ALA A 72 -3.97 10.68 1.30
N SER A 73 -3.20 11.71 1.67
CA SER A 73 -3.21 13.00 0.97
C SER A 73 -2.69 12.87 -0.47
N LEU A 74 -1.64 12.08 -0.68
CA LEU A 74 -1.14 11.76 -2.02
C LEU A 74 -2.16 10.95 -2.85
N GLY A 75 -2.84 9.98 -2.24
CA GLY A 75 -3.86 9.16 -2.92
C GLY A 75 -5.09 9.96 -3.37
N VAL A 76 -5.49 10.99 -2.62
CA VAL A 76 -6.58 11.89 -3.03
C VAL A 76 -6.13 12.82 -4.16
N ASN A 77 -4.88 13.33 -4.10
CA ASN A 77 -4.37 14.26 -5.11
C ASN A 77 -3.98 13.57 -6.44
N PHE A 78 -3.59 12.30 -6.38
CA PHE A 78 -3.21 11.49 -7.54
C PHE A 78 -3.99 10.16 -7.56
N PRO A 79 -5.28 10.18 -7.99
CA PRO A 79 -6.15 9.02 -8.05
C PRO A 79 -5.83 8.14 -9.28
N GLU A 80 -4.59 7.68 -9.37
CA GLU A 80 -4.12 6.73 -10.36
C GLU A 80 -3.77 5.39 -9.70
N GLU A 81 -4.08 4.31 -10.40
CA GLU A 81 -3.75 2.96 -10.00
C GLU A 81 -2.20 2.78 -10.01
N GLY A 82 -1.61 2.38 -8.88
CA GLY A 82 -0.20 1.93 -8.84
C GLY A 82 0.69 2.44 -7.69
N GLY A 83 0.13 3.11 -6.69
CA GLY A 83 0.80 3.36 -5.40
C GLY A 83 2.08 4.22 -5.49
N GLY A 84 3.00 4.04 -4.54
CA GLY A 84 4.20 4.89 -4.38
C GLY A 84 5.16 4.88 -5.58
N PHE A 85 5.17 3.81 -6.39
CA PHE A 85 5.93 3.74 -7.64
C PHE A 85 5.38 4.71 -8.69
N THR A 86 4.05 4.74 -8.86
CA THR A 86 3.41 5.64 -9.83
C THR A 86 3.56 7.10 -9.40
N TRP A 87 3.53 7.39 -8.09
CA TRP A 87 3.78 8.73 -7.57
C TRP A 87 5.23 9.18 -7.82
N SER A 88 6.23 8.37 -7.49
CA SER A 88 7.65 8.72 -7.69
C SER A 88 8.01 8.92 -9.18
N ARG A 89 7.40 8.14 -10.07
CA ARG A 89 7.53 8.33 -11.52
C ARG A 89 6.93 9.66 -12.01
N LYS A 90 5.82 10.11 -11.40
CA LYS A 90 5.20 11.41 -11.69
C LYS A 90 6.01 12.61 -11.21
N PHE A 91 6.76 12.46 -10.12
CA PHE A 91 7.65 13.52 -9.61
C PHE A 91 8.97 13.66 -10.40
N GLY A 92 9.17 12.89 -11.48
CA GLY A 92 10.32 13.03 -12.38
C GLY A 92 11.57 12.26 -11.96
N TYR A 93 11.48 11.39 -10.94
CA TYR A 93 12.60 10.58 -10.46
C TYR A 93 12.47 9.13 -10.91
N ASP A 94 12.74 8.85 -12.19
CA ASP A 94 12.61 7.51 -12.78
C ASP A 94 13.51 6.46 -12.08
N THR A 95 14.69 6.89 -11.59
CA THR A 95 15.61 6.04 -10.80
C THR A 95 15.09 5.74 -9.40
N VAL A 96 14.47 6.72 -8.72
CA VAL A 96 13.88 6.53 -7.38
C VAL A 96 12.64 5.65 -7.47
N GLY A 97 11.87 5.76 -8.56
CA GLY A 97 10.77 4.84 -8.86
C GLY A 97 11.26 3.40 -9.02
N PHE A 98 12.33 3.16 -9.79
CA PHE A 98 12.90 1.83 -9.93
C PHE A 98 13.39 1.26 -8.59
N VAL A 99 14.12 2.05 -7.79
CA VAL A 99 14.60 1.63 -6.46
C VAL A 99 13.43 1.34 -5.51
N ALA A 100 12.39 2.16 -5.51
CA ALA A 100 11.18 1.90 -4.73
C ALA A 100 10.49 0.60 -5.15
N GLY A 101 10.44 0.31 -6.45
CA GLY A 101 9.95 -0.96 -7.00
C GLY A 101 10.77 -2.16 -6.52
N CYS A 102 12.11 -2.08 -6.61
CA CYS A 102 13.01 -3.11 -6.11
C CYS A 102 12.86 -3.33 -4.60
N ALA A 103 12.76 -2.26 -3.81
CA ALA A 103 12.53 -2.34 -2.37
C ALA A 103 11.19 -3.01 -2.03
N TYR A 104 10.14 -2.73 -2.82
CA TYR A 104 8.83 -3.35 -2.61
C TYR A 104 8.84 -4.85 -2.91
N LEU A 105 9.55 -5.26 -3.98
CA LEU A 105 9.78 -6.68 -4.29
C LEU A 105 10.58 -7.35 -3.18
N GLY A 106 11.66 -6.72 -2.70
CA GLY A 106 12.45 -7.21 -1.59
C GLY A 106 11.61 -7.42 -0.32
N LYS A 107 10.78 -6.44 0.05
CA LYS A 107 9.83 -6.55 1.15
C LYS A 107 8.88 -7.74 0.97
N GLY A 108 8.38 -7.93 -0.24
CA GLY A 108 7.50 -9.06 -0.57
C GLY A 108 8.19 -10.40 -0.32
N VAL A 109 9.39 -10.60 -0.87
CA VAL A 109 10.17 -11.84 -0.74
C VAL A 109 10.50 -12.15 0.72
N VAL A 110 10.95 -11.15 1.48
CA VAL A 110 11.24 -11.32 2.92
C VAL A 110 9.97 -11.70 3.67
N SER A 111 8.83 -11.08 3.34
CA SER A 111 7.55 -11.37 4.00
C SER A 111 7.06 -12.80 3.75
N THR A 112 7.17 -13.33 2.52
CA THR A 112 6.82 -14.74 2.25
C THR A 112 7.75 -15.70 2.97
N GLY A 113 9.03 -15.34 3.12
CA GLY A 113 9.99 -16.10 3.92
C GLY A 113 9.57 -16.20 5.39
N VAL A 114 9.15 -15.10 6.00
CA VAL A 114 8.69 -15.09 7.41
C VAL A 114 7.42 -15.92 7.61
N ILE A 115 6.51 -15.97 6.63
CA ILE A 115 5.27 -16.77 6.74
C ILE A 115 5.57 -18.28 6.63
N SER A 116 6.71 -18.66 6.05
CA SER A 116 7.10 -20.08 5.90
C SER A 116 7.77 -20.67 7.15
N LEU A 117 8.09 -19.84 8.15
CA LEU A 117 8.74 -20.26 9.40
C LEU A 117 7.69 -20.49 10.48
#